data_AF-A0A2K3LU54-F1
#
_entry.id   AF-A0A2K3LU54-F1
#
_cell.length_a   1.000
_cell.length_b   1.000
_cell.length_c   1.000
_cell.angle_alpha   90.00
_cell.angle_beta   90.00
_cell.angle_gamma   90.00
#
_symmetry.space_group_name_H-M   'P 1'
#
loop_
_entity.id
_entity.type
_entity.pdbx_description
1 polymer ?
#
loop_
_entity_poly.entity_id
_entity_poly.type
_entity_poly.pdbx_seq_one_letter_code
_entity_poly.pdbx_strand_id
1 'polypeptide(L)'
;ALKSRWRVIYEYMNEQDMLEPAESKSCPSFNDSKHNILCSELKQLYVAITRTRQRLWICENTEEYCRPMFDYWKRKCLVQFKELDDSLARAMKVASSPEEWKSRGKKLYYQNNYEMATMCFERAGDSYWEKKSKAAGLRETAHRLHDLNPEDANAVLREAAEIFESIGMAESAAQCFSDLGDYERAGKLYLEKCEETDLKRAGDCFYLAGCHEMAAQVYARGSFFSDCLNICAKGGLFDTG
;
A
#
# COMPACT_ATOMS: atom_id res chain seq x y z
N ALA A 1 27.83 13.61 26.04
CA ALA A 1 29.19 13.48 25.47
C ALA A 1 29.20 13.03 24.00
N LEU A 2 28.28 13.54 23.17
CA LEU A 2 28.26 13.34 21.69
C LEU A 2 28.74 14.57 20.91
N LYS A 3 28.88 15.72 21.60
CA LYS A 3 29.12 17.06 21.04
C LYS A 3 30.42 17.22 20.23
N SER A 4 31.39 16.31 20.37
CA SER A 4 32.72 16.46 19.76
C SER A 4 33.07 15.47 18.66
N ARG A 5 32.22 14.47 18.37
CA ARG A 5 32.60 13.36 17.47
C ARG A 5 32.78 13.80 16.01
N TRP A 6 31.94 14.70 15.52
CA TRP A 6 31.98 15.19 14.14
C TRP A 6 33.05 16.25 13.90
N ARG A 7 33.57 16.89 14.96
CA ARG A 7 34.64 17.89 14.83
C ARG A 7 35.97 17.31 14.35
N VAL A 8 36.11 15.97 14.32
CA VAL A 8 37.24 15.28 13.70
C VAL A 8 37.35 15.58 12.19
N ILE A 9 36.26 15.99 11.54
CA ILE A 9 36.29 16.43 10.14
C ILE A 9 37.20 17.65 9.97
N TYR A 10 37.30 18.53 10.96
CA TYR A 10 38.18 19.69 10.89
C TYR A 10 39.66 19.30 10.92
N GLU A 11 40.03 18.20 11.58
CA GLU A 11 41.40 17.66 11.49
C GLU A 11 41.70 17.25 10.04
N TYR A 12 40.81 16.45 9.42
CA TYR A 12 40.93 16.10 8.02
C TYR A 12 40.98 17.33 7.11
N MET A 13 40.15 18.34 7.34
CA MET A 13 40.18 19.59 6.57
C MET A 13 41.50 20.33 6.74
N ASN A 14 42.07 20.35 7.95
CA ASN A 14 43.37 20.97 8.21
C ASN A 14 44.51 20.22 7.49
N GLU A 15 44.49 18.88 7.51
CA GLU A 15 45.45 18.04 6.77
C GLU A 15 45.38 18.24 5.25
N GLN A 16 44.24 18.69 4.73
CA GLN A 16 44.02 18.95 3.32
C GLN A 16 44.12 20.44 2.96
N ASP A 17 44.69 21.28 3.84
CA ASP A 17 44.85 22.73 3.68
C ASP A 17 43.53 23.47 3.36
N MET A 18 42.42 22.99 3.93
CA MET A 18 41.06 23.50 3.70
C MET A 18 40.58 24.47 4.79
N LEU A 19 41.39 24.88 5.75
CA LEU A 19 40.99 25.83 6.81
C LEU A 19 41.86 27.07 6.79
N GLU A 20 41.31 28.21 7.20
CA GLU A 20 42.14 29.40 7.42
C GLU A 20 42.92 29.29 8.74
N PRO A 21 44.11 29.93 8.86
CA PRO A 21 44.94 29.84 10.07
C PRO A 21 44.23 30.26 11.37
N ALA A 22 43.22 31.13 11.29
CA ALA A 22 42.40 31.56 12.43
C ALA A 22 41.34 30.51 12.86
N GLU A 23 41.01 29.58 11.98
CA GLU A 23 40.02 28.50 12.18
C GLU A 23 40.67 27.20 12.70
N SER A 24 42.01 27.09 12.60
CA SER A 24 42.85 25.99 13.10
C SER A 24 42.93 25.92 14.64
N LYS A 25 41.80 26.08 15.34
CA LYS A 25 41.71 25.74 16.77
C LYS A 25 41.99 24.25 16.97
N SER A 26 42.42 23.87 18.18
CA SER A 26 42.60 22.47 18.61
C SER A 26 41.38 21.62 18.19
N CYS A 27 41.58 20.79 17.17
CA CYS A 27 40.59 19.83 16.70
C CYS A 27 40.86 18.46 17.33
N PRO A 28 39.83 17.68 17.67
CA PRO A 28 40.04 16.35 18.21
C PRO A 28 40.60 15.43 17.11
N SER A 29 41.61 14.64 17.46
CA SER A 29 42.19 13.70 16.50
C SER A 29 41.33 12.46 16.29
N PHE A 30 41.40 11.88 15.10
CA PHE A 30 40.68 10.64 14.79
C PHE A 30 41.18 9.49 15.67
N ASN A 31 40.23 8.81 16.30
CA ASN A 31 40.48 7.65 17.12
C ASN A 31 39.44 6.57 16.77
N ASP A 32 39.91 5.42 16.28
CA ASP A 32 39.07 4.36 15.77
C ASP A 32 38.03 3.87 16.79
N SER A 33 38.43 3.64 18.04
CA SER A 33 37.50 3.15 19.08
C SER A 33 36.45 4.18 19.48
N LYS A 34 36.76 5.49 19.41
CA LYS A 34 35.84 6.58 19.72
C LYS A 34 34.94 6.99 18.54
N HIS A 35 35.41 6.78 17.31
CA HIS A 35 34.77 7.28 16.08
C HIS A 35 34.35 6.17 15.11
N ASN A 36 34.36 4.91 15.50
CA ASN A 36 33.93 3.78 14.65
C ASN A 36 32.55 4.00 13.96
N ILE A 37 31.61 4.65 14.63
CA ILE A 37 30.28 5.00 14.10
C ILE A 37 30.38 5.93 12.88
N LEU A 38 31.41 6.77 12.77
CA LEU A 38 31.59 7.69 11.65
C LEU A 38 31.61 6.96 10.30
N CYS A 39 32.28 5.80 10.25
CA CYS A 39 32.36 5.00 9.04
C CYS A 39 30.98 4.46 8.61
N SER A 40 30.16 4.01 9.56
CA SER A 40 28.79 3.58 9.24
C SER A 40 27.93 4.76 8.79
N GLU A 41 28.00 5.92 9.45
CA GLU A 41 27.23 7.10 9.08
C GLU A 41 27.62 7.65 7.69
N LEU A 42 28.92 7.71 7.37
CA LEU A 42 29.39 8.12 6.04
C LEU A 42 28.96 7.14 4.94
N LYS A 43 28.91 5.84 5.23
CA LYS A 43 28.35 4.84 4.31
C LYS A 43 26.85 5.05 4.11
N GLN A 44 26.10 5.32 5.17
CA GLN A 44 24.66 5.64 5.06
C GLN A 44 24.44 6.90 4.22
N LEU A 45 25.23 7.95 4.45
CA LEU A 45 25.20 9.18 3.65
C LEU A 45 25.52 8.90 2.17
N TYR A 46 26.56 8.11 1.88
CA TYR A 46 26.89 7.68 0.51
C TYR A 46 25.72 6.95 -0.17
N VAL A 47 25.08 6.01 0.53
CA VAL A 47 23.91 5.29 0.02
C VAL A 47 22.74 6.25 -0.20
N ALA A 48 22.46 7.16 0.74
CA ALA A 48 21.40 8.15 0.61
C ALA A 48 21.60 9.04 -0.62
N ILE A 49 22.82 9.56 -0.82
CA ILE A 49 23.16 10.41 -1.98
C ILE A 49 23.01 9.63 -3.30
N THR A 50 23.55 8.41 -3.37
CA THR A 50 23.59 7.63 -4.62
C THR A 50 22.27 6.94 -4.96
N ARG A 51 21.38 6.70 -3.98
CA ARG A 51 20.07 6.06 -4.20
C ARG A 51 18.92 7.05 -4.39
N THR A 52 19.12 8.30 -3.99
CA THR A 52 18.10 9.34 -4.19
C THR A 52 17.84 9.54 -5.68
N ARG A 53 16.57 9.43 -6.08
CA ARG A 53 16.17 9.57 -7.49
C ARG A 53 15.84 11.00 -7.91
N GLN A 54 15.50 11.87 -6.96
CA GLN A 54 15.10 13.25 -7.24
C GLN A 54 15.80 14.23 -6.31
N ARG A 55 15.38 14.30 -5.04
CA ARG A 55 15.93 15.25 -4.06
C ARG A 55 16.15 14.55 -2.72
N LEU A 56 17.33 14.76 -2.13
CA LEU A 56 17.69 14.26 -0.80
C LEU A 56 17.54 15.42 0.17
N TRP A 57 16.72 15.22 1.20
CA TRP A 57 16.57 16.18 2.29
C TRP A 57 17.30 15.64 3.51
N ILE A 58 18.30 16.39 3.98
CA ILE A 58 18.98 16.15 5.26
C ILE A 58 18.50 17.26 6.19
N CYS A 59 17.84 16.89 7.29
CA CYS A 59 17.34 17.82 8.29
C CYS A 59 18.11 17.60 9.59
N GLU A 60 18.67 18.67 10.15
CA GLU A 60 19.31 18.68 11.46
C GLU A 60 18.84 19.94 12.19
N ASN A 61 18.32 19.75 13.41
CA ASN A 61 17.78 20.84 14.22
C ASN A 61 18.86 21.46 15.13
N THR A 62 20.01 20.81 15.26
CA THR A 62 21.11 21.22 16.13
C THR A 62 22.28 21.74 15.30
N GLU A 63 22.45 23.06 15.29
CA GLU A 63 23.50 23.72 14.50
C GLU A 63 24.91 23.18 14.77
N GLU A 64 25.23 22.83 16.02
CA GLU A 64 26.54 22.30 16.40
C GLU A 64 26.89 20.98 15.69
N TYR A 65 25.90 20.13 15.37
CA TYR A 65 26.14 18.80 14.81
C TYR A 65 26.38 18.84 13.31
N CYS A 66 25.70 19.74 12.60
CA CYS A 66 25.82 19.84 11.15
C CYS A 66 27.00 20.69 10.70
N ARG A 67 27.47 21.65 11.53
CA ARG A 67 28.56 22.58 11.20
C ARG A 67 29.80 21.93 10.59
N PRO A 68 30.40 20.86 11.15
CA PRO A 68 31.61 20.27 10.58
C PRO A 68 31.43 19.76 9.13
N MET A 69 30.31 19.11 8.83
CA MET A 69 29.99 18.65 7.48
C MET A 69 29.60 19.79 6.55
N PHE A 70 28.86 20.79 7.04
CA PHE A 70 28.50 21.97 6.27
C PHE A 70 29.72 22.79 5.86
N ASP A 71 30.65 23.04 6.78
CA ASP A 71 31.89 23.76 6.50
C ASP A 71 32.75 23.00 5.50
N TYR A 72 32.84 21.67 5.65
CA TYR A 72 33.51 20.81 4.67
C TYR A 72 32.91 20.96 3.26
N TRP A 73 31.59 20.84 3.13
CA TRP A 73 30.92 21.00 1.83
C TRP A 73 31.03 22.42 1.28
N LYS A 74 31.03 23.43 2.14
CA LYS A 74 31.23 24.85 1.76
C LYS A 74 32.63 25.06 1.19
N ARG A 75 33.67 24.53 1.82
CA ARG A 75 35.06 24.60 1.32
C ARG A 75 35.24 23.83 0.02
N LYS A 76 34.49 22.75 -0.20
CA LYS A 76 34.43 22.03 -1.47
C LYS A 76 33.55 22.71 -2.53
N CYS A 77 32.93 23.84 -2.22
CA CYS A 77 32.01 24.56 -3.10
C CYS A 77 30.80 23.70 -3.57
N LEU A 78 30.32 22.79 -2.71
CA LEU A 78 29.22 21.85 -3.03
C LEU A 78 27.85 22.35 -2.56
N VAL A 79 27.79 23.38 -1.72
CA VAL A 79 26.55 23.88 -1.11
C VAL A 79 26.37 25.38 -1.32
N GLN A 80 25.11 25.82 -1.32
CA GLN A 80 24.71 27.22 -1.36
C GLN A 80 23.83 27.53 -0.16
N PHE A 81 23.89 28.77 0.34
CA PHE A 81 23.06 29.23 1.44
C PHE A 81 21.82 29.92 0.89
N LYS A 82 20.65 29.45 1.32
CA LYS A 82 19.37 30.07 1.01
C LYS A 82 18.46 29.97 2.22
N GLU A 83 17.76 31.05 2.55
CA GLU A 83 16.71 31.02 3.56
C GLU A 83 15.51 30.19 3.06
N LEU A 84 14.86 29.49 3.98
CA LEU A 84 13.67 28.70 3.66
C LEU A 84 12.46 29.64 3.50
N ASP A 85 12.36 30.26 2.32
CA ASP A 85 11.19 31.06 1.93
C ASP A 85 10.05 30.20 1.34
N ASP A 86 8.85 30.77 1.25
CA ASP A 86 7.66 30.09 0.72
C ASP A 86 7.81 29.63 -0.75
N SER A 87 8.64 30.32 -1.53
CA SER A 87 8.91 29.91 -2.92
C SER A 87 9.83 28.70 -2.97
N LEU A 88 10.86 28.67 -2.10
CA LEU A 88 11.77 27.55 -1.96
C LEU A 88 11.01 26.34 -1.42
N ALA A 89 10.22 26.50 -0.36
CA ALA A 89 9.38 25.43 0.18
C ALA A 89 8.42 24.86 -0.88
N ARG A 90 7.85 25.70 -1.75
CA ARG A 90 7.06 25.24 -2.91
C ARG A 90 7.91 24.50 -3.93
N ALA A 91 9.08 25.02 -4.29
CA ALA A 91 10.01 24.35 -5.20
C ALA A 91 10.59 23.05 -4.64
N MET A 92 10.60 22.86 -3.31
CA MET A 92 11.00 21.61 -2.64
C MET A 92 9.94 20.51 -2.78
N LYS A 93 8.67 20.89 -2.94
CA LYS A 93 7.55 19.96 -3.15
C LYS A 93 7.54 19.51 -4.61
N VAL A 94 8.18 18.38 -4.90
CA VAL A 94 7.88 17.64 -6.12
C VAL A 94 6.70 16.74 -5.81
N ALA A 95 5.49 17.25 -5.98
CA ALA A 95 4.29 16.44 -5.86
C ALA A 95 4.25 15.47 -7.04
N SER A 96 4.13 14.18 -6.77
CA SER A 96 3.84 13.24 -7.86
C SER A 96 2.47 13.57 -8.44
N SER A 97 2.38 13.48 -9.76
CA SER A 97 1.12 13.60 -10.49
C SER A 97 0.11 12.52 -10.07
N PRO A 98 -1.20 12.78 -10.22
CA PRO A 98 -2.23 11.75 -10.05
C PRO A 98 -1.94 10.47 -10.86
N GLU A 99 -1.40 10.60 -12.07
CA GLU A 99 -1.05 9.48 -12.96
C GLU A 99 0.09 8.63 -12.39
N GLU A 100 1.12 9.27 -11.82
CA GLU A 100 2.23 8.57 -11.16
C GLU A 100 1.75 7.82 -9.92
N TRP A 101 0.88 8.44 -9.11
CA TRP A 101 0.24 7.79 -7.96
C TRP A 101 -0.59 6.58 -8.40
N LYS A 102 -1.43 6.73 -9.44
CA LYS A 102 -2.24 5.65 -10.00
C LYS A 102 -1.38 4.50 -10.54
N SER A 103 -0.30 4.82 -11.27
CA SER A 103 0.64 3.82 -11.79
C SER A 103 1.31 3.04 -10.65
N ARG A 104 1.78 3.75 -9.61
CA ARG A 104 2.35 3.12 -8.42
C ARG A 104 1.34 2.27 -7.66
N GLY A 105 0.11 2.77 -7.50
CA GLY A 105 -1.00 2.07 -6.85
C GLY A 105 -1.31 0.75 -7.54
N LYS A 106 -1.41 0.74 -8.88
CA LYS A 106 -1.62 -0.49 -9.67
C LYS A 106 -0.50 -1.51 -9.43
N LYS A 107 0.77 -1.06 -9.44
CA LYS A 107 1.90 -1.95 -9.17
C LYS A 107 1.82 -2.59 -7.78
N LEU A 108 1.45 -1.82 -6.75
CA LEU A 108 1.29 -2.32 -5.38
C LEU A 108 0.09 -3.26 -5.24
N TYR A 109 -1.02 -2.94 -5.90
CA TYR A 109 -2.22 -3.79 -5.93
C TYR A 109 -1.91 -5.19 -6.48
N TYR A 110 -1.22 -5.29 -7.61
CA TYR A 110 -0.83 -6.59 -8.18
C TYR A 110 0.26 -7.33 -7.37
N GLN A 111 0.86 -6.66 -6.40
CA GLN A 111 1.79 -7.27 -5.42
C GLN A 111 1.06 -7.65 -4.11
N ASN A 112 -0.27 -7.59 -4.07
CA ASN A 112 -1.11 -7.79 -2.89
C ASN A 112 -0.83 -6.80 -1.74
N ASN A 113 -0.14 -5.69 -2.01
CA ASN A 113 0.06 -4.64 -1.02
C ASN A 113 -1.10 -3.64 -1.09
N TYR A 114 -2.27 -4.11 -0.68
CA TYR A 114 -3.53 -3.39 -0.82
C TYR A 114 -3.59 -2.11 0.02
N GLU A 115 -3.03 -2.11 1.23
CA GLU A 115 -2.98 -0.93 2.10
C GLU A 115 -2.22 0.22 1.42
N MET A 116 -1.00 -0.04 0.95
CA MET A 116 -0.21 0.97 0.25
C MET A 116 -0.80 1.34 -1.11
N ALA A 117 -1.51 0.41 -1.77
CA ALA A 117 -2.23 0.69 -3.01
C ALA A 117 -3.39 1.67 -2.78
N THR A 118 -4.22 1.46 -1.75
CA THR A 118 -5.32 2.36 -1.35
C THR A 118 -4.80 3.77 -1.13
N MET A 119 -3.75 3.95 -0.33
CA MET A 119 -3.14 5.27 -0.10
C MET A 119 -2.67 5.93 -1.42
N CYS A 120 -2.14 5.16 -2.36
CA CYS A 120 -1.74 5.71 -3.65
C CYS A 120 -2.96 6.20 -4.46
N PHE A 121 -4.07 5.46 -4.44
CA PHE A 121 -5.26 5.84 -5.19
C PHE A 121 -6.03 7.00 -4.55
N GLU A 122 -6.04 7.11 -3.22
CA GLU A 122 -6.52 8.32 -2.51
C GLU A 122 -5.74 9.56 -2.98
N ARG A 123 -4.40 9.47 -3.03
CA ARG A 123 -3.54 10.57 -3.52
C ARG A 123 -3.72 10.85 -5.01
N ALA A 124 -4.12 9.86 -5.79
CA ALA A 124 -4.46 10.02 -7.19
C ALA A 124 -5.87 10.60 -7.42
N GLY A 125 -6.72 10.67 -6.39
CA GLY A 125 -8.14 11.00 -6.52
C GLY A 125 -8.94 9.95 -7.32
N ASP A 126 -8.45 8.71 -7.42
CA ASP A 126 -9.09 7.63 -8.17
C ASP A 126 -10.00 6.82 -7.24
N SER A 127 -11.23 7.31 -7.02
CA SER A 127 -12.18 6.72 -6.07
C SER A 127 -12.53 5.26 -6.38
N TYR A 128 -12.56 4.87 -7.66
CA TYR A 128 -12.82 3.48 -8.04
C TYR A 128 -11.69 2.56 -7.59
N TRP A 129 -10.43 2.91 -7.92
CA TRP A 129 -9.28 2.09 -7.55
C TRP A 129 -8.97 2.10 -6.06
N GLU A 130 -9.24 3.21 -5.38
CA GLU A 130 -9.19 3.32 -3.92
C GLU A 130 -10.10 2.29 -3.26
N LYS A 131 -11.41 2.34 -3.58
CA LYS A 131 -12.41 1.40 -3.04
C LYS A 131 -12.11 -0.04 -3.40
N LYS A 132 -11.70 -0.30 -4.65
CA LYS A 132 -11.29 -1.63 -5.12
C LYS A 132 -10.13 -2.20 -4.31
N SER A 133 -9.11 -1.37 -4.03
CA SER A 133 -7.94 -1.77 -3.25
C SER A 133 -8.29 -1.99 -1.78
N LYS A 134 -9.10 -1.10 -1.20
CA LYS A 134 -9.59 -1.24 0.17
C LYS A 134 -10.38 -2.54 0.35
N ALA A 135 -11.34 -2.82 -0.53
CA ALA A 135 -12.15 -4.04 -0.47
C ALA A 135 -11.31 -5.31 -0.62
N ALA A 136 -10.32 -5.31 -1.53
CA ALA A 136 -9.41 -6.44 -1.68
C ALA A 136 -8.57 -6.69 -0.42
N GLY A 137 -8.05 -5.63 0.21
CA GLY A 137 -7.31 -5.73 1.48
C GLY A 137 -8.16 -6.19 2.65
N LEU A 138 -9.42 -5.74 2.73
CA LEU A 138 -10.39 -6.20 3.74
C LEU A 138 -10.68 -7.69 3.56
N ARG A 139 -10.95 -8.14 2.32
CA ARG A 139 -11.18 -9.57 2.04
C ARG A 139 -10.00 -10.44 2.46
N GLU A 140 -8.77 -10.04 2.13
CA GLU A 140 -7.57 -10.78 2.55
C GLU A 140 -7.42 -10.79 4.07
N THR A 141 -7.76 -9.68 4.73
CA THR A 141 -7.74 -9.58 6.19
C THR A 141 -8.77 -10.52 6.83
N ALA A 142 -9.98 -10.58 6.29
CA ALA A 142 -11.01 -11.50 6.75
C ALA A 142 -10.55 -12.96 6.62
N HIS A 143 -9.95 -13.36 5.50
CA HIS A 143 -9.45 -14.72 5.32
C HIS A 143 -8.35 -15.09 6.33
N ARG A 144 -7.48 -14.14 6.68
CA ARG A 144 -6.45 -14.37 7.72
C ARG A 144 -7.04 -14.47 9.13
N LEU A 145 -8.12 -13.74 9.40
CA LEU A 145 -8.79 -13.74 10.70
C LEU A 145 -9.76 -14.90 10.88
N HIS A 146 -10.19 -15.55 9.80
CA HIS A 146 -11.26 -16.56 9.81
C HIS A 146 -11.05 -17.66 10.86
N ASP A 147 -9.83 -18.19 10.98
CA ASP A 147 -9.53 -19.29 11.91
C ASP A 147 -9.36 -18.84 13.37
N LEU A 148 -9.14 -17.54 13.60
CA LEU A 148 -8.85 -16.96 14.91
C LEU A 148 -10.09 -16.30 15.53
N ASN A 149 -10.84 -15.55 14.72
CA ASN A 149 -12.05 -14.86 15.13
C ASN A 149 -13.05 -14.80 13.96
N PRO A 150 -13.94 -15.80 13.82
CA PRO A 150 -14.93 -15.84 12.73
C PRO A 150 -15.90 -14.67 12.73
N GLU A 151 -16.26 -14.12 13.89
CA GLU A 151 -17.24 -13.02 13.98
C GLU A 151 -16.65 -11.73 13.40
N ASP A 152 -15.44 -11.38 13.80
CA ASP A 152 -14.72 -10.22 13.24
C ASP A 152 -14.40 -10.43 11.76
N ALA A 153 -13.98 -11.64 11.37
CA ALA A 153 -13.72 -11.97 9.98
C ALA A 153 -14.97 -11.76 9.11
N ASN A 154 -16.14 -12.20 9.57
CA ASN A 154 -17.41 -12.02 8.87
C ASN A 154 -17.82 -10.55 8.78
N ALA A 155 -17.59 -9.75 9.82
CA ALA A 155 -17.86 -8.32 9.78
C ALA A 155 -16.99 -7.61 8.73
N VAL A 156 -15.69 -7.91 8.70
CA VAL A 156 -14.71 -7.35 7.74
C VAL A 156 -15.04 -7.80 6.31
N LEU A 157 -15.40 -9.07 6.12
CA LEU A 157 -15.76 -9.61 4.81
C LEU A 157 -17.05 -9.00 4.27
N ARG A 158 -18.03 -8.70 5.14
CA ARG A 158 -19.25 -7.99 4.77
C ARG A 158 -18.95 -6.56 4.32
N GLU A 159 -18.08 -5.83 5.02
CA GLU A 159 -17.62 -4.50 4.57
C GLU A 159 -16.98 -4.59 3.18
N ALA A 160 -16.12 -5.60 2.95
CA ALA A 160 -15.50 -5.81 1.63
C ALA A 160 -16.56 -6.05 0.53
N ALA A 161 -17.56 -6.88 0.81
CA ALA A 161 -18.65 -7.19 -0.12
C ALA A 161 -19.45 -5.94 -0.51
N GLU A 162 -19.83 -5.12 0.48
CA GLU A 162 -20.57 -3.87 0.28
C GLU A 162 -19.78 -2.84 -0.53
N ILE A 163 -18.47 -2.73 -0.27
CA ILE A 163 -17.61 -1.84 -1.06
C ILE A 163 -17.52 -2.33 -2.51
N PHE A 164 -17.29 -3.63 -2.75
CA PHE A 164 -17.27 -4.19 -4.10
C PHE A 164 -18.60 -3.96 -4.84
N GLU A 165 -19.73 -4.15 -4.17
CA GLU A 165 -21.05 -3.90 -4.73
C GLU A 165 -21.21 -2.41 -5.09
N SER A 166 -20.77 -1.49 -4.20
CA SER A 166 -20.88 -0.05 -4.43
C SER A 166 -20.10 0.47 -5.64
N ILE A 167 -19.07 -0.25 -6.09
CA ILE A 167 -18.27 0.07 -7.27
C ILE A 167 -18.63 -0.80 -8.50
N GLY A 168 -19.74 -1.55 -8.43
CA GLY A 168 -20.22 -2.37 -9.53
C GLY A 168 -19.43 -3.66 -9.76
N MET A 169 -18.55 -4.07 -8.85
CA MET A 169 -17.80 -5.33 -8.95
C MET A 169 -18.62 -6.50 -8.42
N ALA A 170 -19.71 -6.83 -9.13
CA ALA A 170 -20.71 -7.81 -8.71
C ALA A 170 -20.11 -9.20 -8.43
N GLU A 171 -19.19 -9.69 -9.27
CA GLU A 171 -18.56 -11.01 -9.07
C GLU A 171 -17.76 -11.06 -7.76
N SER A 172 -16.99 -10.00 -7.47
CA SER A 172 -16.19 -9.93 -6.23
C SER A 172 -17.09 -9.78 -4.99
N ALA A 173 -18.17 -9.03 -5.09
CA ALA A 173 -19.17 -8.92 -4.02
C ALA A 173 -19.88 -10.27 -3.79
N ALA A 174 -20.32 -10.95 -4.86
CA ALA A 174 -20.97 -12.25 -4.79
C ALA A 174 -20.07 -13.32 -4.15
N GLN A 175 -18.77 -13.32 -4.47
CA GLN A 175 -17.81 -14.21 -3.82
C GLN A 175 -17.75 -13.95 -2.31
N CYS A 176 -17.63 -12.68 -1.88
CA CYS A 176 -17.62 -12.35 -0.46
C CYS A 176 -18.92 -12.78 0.25
N PHE A 177 -20.10 -12.59 -0.38
CA PHE A 177 -21.37 -13.04 0.20
C PHE A 177 -21.49 -14.57 0.24
N SER A 178 -20.95 -15.27 -0.75
CA SER A 178 -20.87 -16.74 -0.74
C SER A 178 -19.98 -17.23 0.39
N ASP A 179 -18.82 -16.61 0.58
CA ASP A 179 -17.88 -16.93 1.66
C ASP A 179 -18.48 -16.65 3.06
N LEU A 180 -19.40 -15.67 3.16
CA LEU A 180 -20.21 -15.39 4.36
C LEU A 180 -21.36 -16.38 4.60
N GLY A 181 -21.68 -17.23 3.62
CA GLY A 181 -22.87 -18.09 3.64
C GLY A 181 -24.18 -17.38 3.29
N ASP A 182 -24.14 -16.10 2.87
CA ASP A 182 -25.31 -15.37 2.33
C ASP A 182 -25.51 -15.74 0.86
N TYR A 183 -25.82 -17.02 0.64
CA TYR A 183 -25.91 -17.58 -0.70
C TYR A 183 -27.07 -17.02 -1.52
N GLU A 184 -28.17 -16.59 -0.88
CA GLU A 184 -29.28 -15.97 -1.60
C GLU A 184 -28.85 -14.65 -2.24
N ARG A 185 -28.13 -13.81 -1.50
CA ARG A 185 -27.60 -12.54 -2.03
C ARG A 185 -26.52 -12.77 -3.07
N ALA A 186 -25.61 -13.72 -2.84
CA ALA A 186 -24.60 -14.10 -3.82
C ALA A 186 -25.22 -14.60 -5.14
N GLY A 187 -26.24 -15.45 -5.06
CA GLY A 187 -26.96 -15.97 -6.22
C GLY A 187 -27.63 -14.88 -7.05
N LYS A 188 -28.29 -13.92 -6.40
CA LYS A 188 -28.88 -12.74 -7.07
C LYS A 188 -27.83 -11.90 -7.78
N LEU A 189 -26.68 -11.65 -7.14
CA LEU A 189 -25.58 -10.89 -7.75
C LEU A 189 -25.02 -11.58 -8.99
N TYR A 190 -24.78 -12.89 -8.94
CA TYR A 190 -24.32 -13.67 -10.10
C TYR A 190 -25.32 -13.67 -11.25
N LEU A 191 -26.62 -13.66 -10.95
CA LEU A 191 -27.69 -13.71 -11.94
C LEU A 191 -27.97 -12.34 -12.60
N GLU A 192 -27.96 -11.26 -11.83
CA GLU A 192 -28.51 -9.97 -12.24
C GLU A 192 -27.46 -8.90 -12.54
N LYS A 193 -26.28 -8.96 -11.89
CA LYS A 193 -25.33 -7.84 -11.88
C LYS A 193 -23.94 -8.16 -12.45
N CYS A 194 -23.61 -9.42 -12.69
CA CYS A 194 -22.34 -9.79 -13.33
C CYS A 194 -22.32 -9.43 -14.83
N GLU A 195 -21.16 -8.95 -15.32
CA GLU A 195 -20.95 -8.63 -16.75
C GLU A 195 -21.19 -9.85 -17.64
N GLU A 196 -20.72 -11.01 -17.18
CA GLU A 196 -21.05 -12.32 -17.72
C GLU A 196 -21.87 -13.07 -16.67
N THR A 197 -23.15 -13.32 -16.98
CA THR A 197 -24.04 -14.06 -16.07
C THR A 197 -23.51 -15.48 -15.86
N ASP A 198 -23.05 -15.77 -14.64
CA ASP A 198 -22.62 -17.12 -14.26
C ASP A 198 -23.82 -17.89 -13.68
N LEU A 199 -24.60 -18.48 -14.59
CA LEU A 199 -25.79 -19.26 -14.24
C LEU A 199 -25.44 -20.46 -13.35
N LYS A 200 -24.23 -21.02 -13.48
CA LYS A 200 -23.84 -22.18 -12.67
C LYS A 200 -23.63 -21.76 -11.21
N ARG A 201 -22.80 -20.75 -10.97
CA ARG A 201 -22.57 -20.22 -9.60
C ARG A 201 -23.86 -19.67 -9.00
N ALA A 202 -24.70 -18.98 -9.78
CA ALA A 202 -25.99 -18.50 -9.31
C ALA A 202 -26.90 -19.66 -8.83
N GLY A 203 -27.01 -20.73 -9.64
CA GLY A 203 -27.81 -21.91 -9.30
C GLY A 203 -27.25 -22.65 -8.09
N ASP A 204 -25.92 -22.80 -8.00
CA ASP A 204 -25.24 -23.42 -6.85
C ASP A 204 -25.49 -22.60 -5.56
N CYS A 205 -25.45 -21.28 -5.63
CA CYS A 205 -25.79 -20.40 -4.52
C CYS A 205 -27.27 -20.55 -4.09
N PHE A 206 -28.23 -20.54 -5.02
CA PHE A 206 -29.64 -20.75 -4.66
C PHE A 206 -29.90 -22.14 -4.08
N TYR A 207 -29.19 -23.16 -4.56
CA TYR A 207 -29.24 -24.50 -3.97
C TYR A 207 -28.76 -24.51 -2.52
N LEU A 208 -27.60 -23.89 -2.25
CA LEU A 208 -27.04 -23.78 -0.91
C LEU A 208 -27.91 -22.93 0.03
N ALA A 209 -28.66 -21.96 -0.51
CA ALA A 209 -29.65 -21.19 0.24
C ALA A 209 -30.93 -21.98 0.56
N GLY A 210 -31.11 -23.20 0.00
CA GLY A 210 -32.34 -23.97 0.12
C GLY A 210 -33.48 -23.48 -0.78
N CYS A 211 -33.22 -22.52 -1.68
CA CYS A 211 -34.19 -21.98 -2.63
C CYS A 211 -34.32 -22.91 -3.85
N HIS A 212 -34.86 -24.11 -3.65
CA HIS A 212 -34.90 -25.16 -4.68
C HIS A 212 -35.61 -24.74 -5.98
N GLU A 213 -36.68 -23.94 -5.89
CA GLU A 213 -37.39 -23.46 -7.08
C GLU A 213 -36.50 -22.54 -7.93
N MET A 214 -35.89 -21.52 -7.32
CA MET A 214 -34.97 -20.60 -7.99
C MET A 214 -33.75 -21.34 -8.55
N ALA A 215 -33.20 -22.29 -7.79
CA ALA A 215 -32.06 -23.09 -8.24
C ALA A 215 -32.40 -23.96 -9.46
N ALA A 216 -33.56 -24.64 -9.46
CA ALA A 216 -34.04 -25.43 -10.58
C ALA A 216 -34.26 -24.55 -11.83
N GLN A 217 -34.91 -23.39 -11.67
CA GLN A 217 -35.12 -22.44 -12.77
C GLN A 217 -33.80 -21.94 -13.38
N VAL A 218 -32.83 -21.57 -12.54
CA VAL A 218 -31.51 -21.09 -12.99
C VAL A 218 -30.72 -22.21 -13.67
N TYR A 219 -30.74 -23.44 -13.15
CA TYR A 219 -30.11 -24.58 -13.79
C TYR A 219 -30.75 -24.96 -15.12
N ALA A 220 -32.08 -24.96 -15.21
CA ALA A 220 -32.81 -25.18 -16.45
C ALA A 220 -32.42 -24.12 -17.50
N ARG A 221 -32.39 -22.84 -17.10
CA ARG A 221 -31.94 -21.73 -17.95
C ARG A 221 -30.50 -21.91 -18.43
N GLY A 222 -29.63 -22.46 -17.58
CA GLY A 222 -28.23 -22.76 -17.89
C GLY A 222 -28.00 -24.09 -18.63
N SER A 223 -29.05 -24.85 -18.96
CA SER A 223 -28.95 -26.21 -19.52
C SER A 223 -28.18 -27.21 -18.63
N PHE A 224 -28.15 -27.00 -17.31
CA PHE A 224 -27.55 -27.90 -16.33
C PHE A 224 -28.56 -28.96 -15.87
N PHE A 225 -29.01 -29.80 -16.81
CA PHE A 225 -30.15 -30.71 -16.60
C PHE A 225 -29.96 -31.71 -15.47
N SER A 226 -28.74 -32.22 -15.26
CA SER A 226 -28.44 -33.14 -14.15
C SER A 226 -28.66 -32.49 -12.79
N ASP A 227 -28.23 -31.24 -12.64
CA ASP A 227 -28.37 -30.48 -11.40
C ASP A 227 -29.83 -30.07 -11.19
N CYS A 228 -30.50 -29.64 -12.27
CA CYS A 228 -31.93 -29.32 -12.26
C CYS A 228 -32.78 -30.50 -11.78
N LEU A 229 -32.63 -31.69 -12.38
CA LEU A 229 -33.38 -32.89 -12.01
C LEU A 229 -33.12 -33.33 -10.56
N ASN A 230 -31.87 -33.22 -10.10
CA ASN A 230 -31.50 -33.52 -8.71
C ASN A 230 -32.21 -32.58 -7.73
N ILE A 231 -32.24 -31.28 -8.04
CA ILE A 231 -32.96 -30.30 -7.22
C ILE A 231 -34.46 -30.53 -7.26
N CYS A 232 -35.04 -30.81 -8.44
CA CYS A 232 -36.47 -31.07 -8.53
C CYS A 232 -36.88 -32.28 -7.68
N ALA A 233 -36.08 -33.35 -7.70
CA ALA A 233 -36.29 -34.53 -6.87
C ALA A 233 -36.16 -34.22 -5.35
N LYS A 234 -35.16 -33.42 -4.95
CA LYS A 234 -34.94 -33.04 -3.54
C LYS A 234 -35.97 -32.03 -3.02
N GLY A 235 -36.42 -31.12 -3.87
CA GLY A 235 -37.37 -30.07 -3.54
C GLY A 235 -38.84 -30.49 -3.68
N GLY A 236 -39.12 -31.68 -4.19
CA GLY A 236 -40.49 -32.14 -4.47
C GLY A 236 -41.16 -31.38 -5.62
N LEU A 237 -40.38 -30.82 -6.54
CA LEU A 237 -40.81 -29.96 -7.64
C LEU A 237 -41.13 -30.76 -8.91
N PHE A 238 -42.05 -31.73 -8.81
CA PHE A 238 -42.33 -32.71 -9.86
C PHE A 238 -42.97 -32.12 -11.13
N ASP A 239 -43.55 -30.92 -11.05
CA ASP A 239 -44.17 -30.22 -12.19
C ASP A 239 -43.17 -29.37 -13.01
N THR A 240 -41.92 -29.28 -12.56
CA THR A 240 -40.88 -28.36 -13.10
C THR A 240 -39.66 -29.08 -13.68
N GLY A 241 -39.66 -30.42 -13.68
CA GLY A 241 -38.58 -31.28 -14.18
C GLY A 241 -38.75 -31.72 -15.63
#